data_AF-A0ABD1HRW9-F1
#
_entry.id   AF-A0ABD1HRW9-F1
#
_cell.length_a   1.000
_cell.length_b   1.000
_cell.length_c   1.000
_cell.angle_alpha   90.00
_cell.angle_beta   90.00
_cell.angle_gamma   90.00
#
_symmetry.space_group_name_H-M   'P 1'
#
loop_
_entity.id
_entity.type
_entity.pdbx_description
1 polymer ?
#
loop_
_entity_poly.entity_id
_entity_poly.type
_entity_poly.pdbx_seq_one_letter_code
_entity_poly.pdbx_strand_id
1 'polypeptide(L)'
;MGDVSRATSSAADDDLLLKEFFAEVSEVERDNEVSRILSCFKLNAFEYLNLPFTSSVDDVKRQYRKLSLLVHPDKCKHPQAKDAFGALAKAQQLLLDQQERDYILNQVNAARDELRAKRKKQLKKDTATKLKSLVDEGKYEQEYERSEEFQQQLKLKVRELLTDQEWRRRKMQMRISEEEGRLKKDEEETKEMWKRKREHEEQWEGTRENRVSSWRDFMKGGKKAKKGELRPPKLKTEDPNKSYVQRPLKR
;
A
#
# COMPACT_ATOMS: atom_id res chain seq x y z
N MET A 1 -27.49 -18.26 46.81
CA MET A 1 -26.64 -19.29 46.19
C MET A 1 -26.85 -19.18 44.69
N GLY A 2 -25.81 -18.72 43.99
CA GLY A 2 -25.89 -18.33 42.58
C GLY A 2 -25.79 -19.54 41.66
N ASP A 3 -26.64 -19.53 40.63
CA ASP A 3 -26.66 -20.49 39.54
C ASP A 3 -25.58 -20.10 38.51
N VAL A 4 -24.48 -20.87 38.47
CA VAL A 4 -23.33 -20.67 37.57
C VAL A 4 -23.28 -21.81 36.54
N SER A 5 -24.41 -22.44 36.23
CA SER A 5 -24.46 -23.71 35.49
C SER A 5 -24.70 -23.54 33.98
N ARG A 6 -24.87 -22.32 33.46
CA ARG A 6 -25.37 -22.07 32.10
C ARG A 6 -24.31 -21.67 31.05
N ALA A 7 -23.02 -21.67 31.39
CA ALA A 7 -21.99 -21.16 30.48
C ALA A 7 -21.14 -22.24 29.77
N THR A 8 -21.27 -23.53 30.11
CA THR A 8 -20.36 -24.58 29.63
C THR A 8 -20.92 -25.48 28.52
N SER A 9 -22.15 -25.26 28.03
CA SER A 9 -22.77 -26.13 27.02
C SER A 9 -22.49 -25.75 25.56
N SER A 10 -21.96 -24.56 25.24
CA SER A 10 -22.10 -24.05 23.85
C SER A 10 -21.18 -24.69 22.80
N ALA A 11 -19.90 -24.99 23.10
CA ALA A 11 -18.94 -25.34 22.04
C ALA A 11 -19.12 -26.77 21.47
N ALA A 12 -19.54 -27.72 22.30
CA ALA A 12 -19.82 -29.08 21.85
C ALA A 12 -21.16 -29.16 21.10
N ASP A 13 -22.16 -28.42 21.57
CA ASP A 13 -23.46 -28.29 20.92
C ASP A 13 -23.32 -27.59 19.55
N ASP A 14 -22.49 -26.53 19.47
CA ASP A 14 -22.17 -25.84 18.21
C ASP A 14 -21.53 -26.80 17.19
N ASP A 15 -20.63 -27.68 17.63
CA ASP A 15 -19.95 -28.64 16.74
C ASP A 15 -20.89 -29.73 16.22
N LEU A 16 -21.82 -30.19 17.05
CA LEU A 16 -22.88 -31.11 16.63
C LEU A 16 -23.80 -30.44 15.60
N LEU A 17 -24.19 -29.19 15.86
CA LEU A 17 -25.07 -28.41 15.01
C LEU A 17 -24.40 -28.06 13.67
N LEU A 18 -23.10 -27.75 13.65
CA LEU A 18 -22.34 -27.61 12.41
C LEU A 18 -22.27 -28.92 11.64
N LYS A 19 -22.07 -30.06 12.32
CA LYS A 19 -21.97 -31.36 11.66
C LYS A 19 -23.28 -31.79 11.01
N GLU A 20 -24.41 -31.58 11.68
CA GLU A 20 -25.75 -31.82 11.16
C GLU A 20 -26.05 -30.89 9.97
N PHE A 21 -25.78 -29.59 10.12
CA PHE A 21 -25.90 -28.63 9.03
C PHE A 21 -25.11 -29.04 7.79
N PHE A 22 -23.84 -29.46 7.93
CA PHE A 22 -23.05 -29.87 6.77
C PHE A 22 -23.43 -31.22 6.17
N ALA A 23 -24.11 -32.08 6.94
CA ALA A 23 -24.69 -33.31 6.39
C ALA A 23 -25.86 -33.00 5.45
N GLU A 24 -26.59 -31.92 5.71
CA GLU A 24 -27.71 -31.45 4.89
C GLU A 24 -27.29 -30.54 3.73
N VAL A 25 -26.15 -29.85 3.83
CA VAL A 25 -25.68 -28.93 2.77
C VAL A 25 -25.35 -29.68 1.49
N SER A 26 -26.05 -29.30 0.42
CA SER A 26 -25.90 -29.85 -0.93
C SER A 26 -24.55 -29.45 -1.55
N GLU A 27 -24.05 -30.24 -2.51
CA GLU A 27 -22.83 -29.89 -3.25
C GLU A 27 -22.99 -28.55 -4.01
N VAL A 28 -24.20 -28.28 -4.51
CA VAL A 28 -24.55 -27.04 -5.22
C VAL A 28 -24.36 -25.81 -4.33
N GLU A 29 -24.75 -25.88 -3.06
CA GLU A 29 -24.55 -24.78 -2.11
C GLU A 29 -23.07 -24.53 -1.81
N ARG A 30 -22.24 -25.57 -1.76
CA ARG A 30 -20.79 -25.42 -1.58
C ARG A 30 -20.17 -24.71 -2.78
N ASP A 31 -20.55 -25.13 -3.98
CA ASP A 31 -20.04 -24.54 -5.24
C ASP A 31 -20.48 -23.09 -5.41
N ASN A 32 -21.73 -22.78 -5.05
CA ASN A 32 -22.25 -21.41 -5.03
C ASN A 32 -21.46 -20.55 -4.03
N GLU A 33 -21.12 -21.09 -2.87
CA GLU A 33 -20.35 -20.35 -1.86
C GLU A 33 -18.91 -20.08 -2.32
N VAL A 34 -18.26 -21.05 -2.96
CA VAL A 34 -16.93 -20.85 -3.58
C VAL A 34 -16.99 -19.73 -4.62
N SER A 35 -18.00 -19.75 -5.49
CA SER A 35 -18.22 -18.71 -6.51
C SER A 35 -18.49 -17.33 -5.89
N ARG A 36 -19.27 -17.28 -4.80
CA ARG A 36 -19.54 -16.05 -4.04
C ARG A 36 -18.26 -15.47 -3.45
N ILE A 37 -17.45 -16.28 -2.78
CA ILE A 37 -16.19 -15.85 -2.15
C ILE A 37 -15.22 -15.28 -3.19
N LEU A 38 -15.07 -15.94 -4.34
CA LEU A 38 -14.17 -15.49 -5.40
C LEU A 38 -14.65 -14.21 -6.10
N SER A 39 -15.97 -13.97 -6.13
CA SER A 39 -16.56 -12.74 -6.69
C SER A 39 -16.62 -11.57 -5.71
N CYS A 40 -16.30 -11.79 -4.42
CA CYS A 40 -16.28 -10.73 -3.40
C CYS A 40 -15.25 -9.63 -3.71
N PHE A 41 -15.51 -8.43 -3.20
CA PHE A 41 -14.62 -7.30 -3.41
C PHE A 41 -13.31 -7.47 -2.62
N LYS A 42 -12.18 -7.53 -3.35
CA LYS A 42 -10.84 -7.83 -2.80
C LYS A 42 -10.36 -6.95 -1.65
N LEU A 43 -10.90 -5.74 -1.51
CA LEU A 43 -10.50 -4.79 -0.48
C LEU A 43 -11.41 -4.82 0.75
N ASN A 44 -12.52 -5.56 0.72
CA ASN A 44 -13.45 -5.64 1.83
C ASN A 44 -13.43 -7.04 2.46
N ALA A 45 -12.70 -7.19 3.57
CA ALA A 45 -12.58 -8.46 4.27
C ALA A 45 -13.89 -8.97 4.89
N PHE A 46 -14.84 -8.08 5.22
CA PHE A 46 -16.14 -8.48 5.79
C PHE A 46 -17.05 -9.17 4.76
N GLU A 47 -16.93 -8.82 3.47
CA GLU A 47 -17.72 -9.45 2.39
C GLU A 47 -17.33 -10.92 2.17
N TYR A 48 -16.04 -11.24 2.30
CA TYR A 48 -15.57 -12.63 2.20
C TYR A 48 -16.23 -13.53 3.24
N LEU A 49 -16.38 -13.05 4.47
CA LEU A 49 -17.04 -13.79 5.56
C LEU A 49 -18.57 -13.65 5.57
N ASN A 50 -19.14 -12.82 4.68
CA ASN A 50 -20.55 -12.46 4.69
C ASN A 50 -21.03 -11.92 6.05
N LEU A 51 -20.22 -11.07 6.69
CA LEU A 51 -20.50 -10.48 7.98
C LEU A 51 -20.87 -8.99 7.85
N PRO A 52 -21.79 -8.48 8.69
CA PRO A 52 -21.99 -7.04 8.80
C PRO A 52 -20.75 -6.37 9.42
N PHE A 53 -20.54 -5.09 9.10
CA PHE A 53 -19.43 -4.30 9.64
C PHE A 53 -19.47 -4.12 11.17
N THR A 54 -20.62 -4.40 11.81
CA THR A 54 -20.81 -4.34 13.27
C THR A 54 -20.39 -5.62 14.00
N SER A 55 -19.94 -6.65 13.27
CA SER A 55 -19.61 -7.97 13.85
C SER A 55 -18.37 -7.89 14.75
N SER A 56 -18.36 -8.65 15.84
CA SER A 56 -17.21 -8.74 16.76
C SER A 56 -16.07 -9.59 16.18
N VAL A 57 -14.91 -9.59 16.86
CA VAL A 57 -13.78 -10.47 16.51
C VAL A 57 -14.15 -11.95 16.67
N ASP A 58 -15.00 -12.28 17.65
CA ASP A 58 -15.43 -13.66 17.88
C ASP A 58 -16.42 -14.14 16.81
N ASP A 59 -17.28 -13.25 16.31
CA ASP A 59 -18.15 -13.55 15.15
C ASP A 59 -17.32 -13.88 13.91
N VAL A 60 -16.23 -13.13 13.69
CA VAL A 60 -15.28 -13.39 12.60
C VAL A 60 -14.68 -14.79 12.70
N LYS A 61 -14.27 -15.21 13.91
CA LYS A 61 -13.71 -16.55 14.14
C LYS A 61 -14.75 -17.66 13.92
N ARG A 62 -15.95 -17.48 14.47
CA ARG A 62 -17.07 -18.45 14.31
C ARG A 62 -17.45 -18.61 12.85
N GLN A 63 -17.62 -17.49 12.14
CA GLN A 63 -18.02 -17.51 10.75
C GLN A 63 -16.93 -18.07 9.84
N TYR A 64 -15.66 -17.75 10.10
CA TYR A 64 -14.54 -18.37 9.39
C TYR A 64 -14.53 -19.89 9.59
N ARG A 65 -14.74 -20.38 10.82
CA ARG A 65 -14.81 -21.83 11.08
C ARG A 65 -15.91 -22.50 10.25
N LYS A 66 -17.09 -21.88 10.18
CA LYS A 66 -18.21 -22.38 9.37
C LYS A 66 -17.87 -22.40 7.88
N LEU A 67 -17.42 -21.26 7.33
CA LEU A 67 -17.15 -21.15 5.89
C LEU A 67 -15.94 -21.98 5.45
N SER A 68 -14.88 -22.03 6.25
CA SER A 68 -13.67 -22.80 5.93
C SER A 68 -13.95 -24.30 5.80
N LEU A 69 -14.84 -24.86 6.63
CA LEU A 69 -15.30 -26.24 6.50
C LEU A 69 -16.18 -26.46 5.26
N LEU A 70 -17.00 -25.46 4.92
CA LEU A 70 -17.91 -25.49 3.78
C LEU A 70 -17.15 -25.52 2.45
N VAL A 71 -16.10 -24.71 2.33
CA VAL A 71 -15.28 -24.59 1.10
C VAL A 71 -13.93 -25.32 1.19
N HIS A 72 -13.78 -26.23 2.15
CA HIS A 72 -12.54 -26.97 2.32
C HIS A 72 -12.22 -27.79 1.05
N PRO A 73 -10.99 -27.75 0.52
CA PRO A 73 -10.62 -28.43 -0.72
C PRO A 73 -10.84 -29.96 -0.68
N ASP A 74 -10.76 -30.58 0.50
CA ASP A 74 -11.03 -32.02 0.64
C ASP A 74 -12.53 -32.38 0.62
N LYS A 75 -13.42 -31.44 0.96
CA LYS A 75 -14.88 -31.68 1.10
C LYS A 75 -15.69 -31.10 -0.06
N CYS A 76 -15.18 -30.05 -0.70
CA CYS A 76 -15.77 -29.40 -1.86
C CYS A 76 -15.01 -29.81 -3.12
N LYS A 77 -15.72 -30.35 -4.11
CA LYS A 77 -15.14 -30.83 -5.38
C LYS A 77 -14.84 -29.70 -6.37
N HIS A 78 -15.17 -28.45 -6.02
CA HIS A 78 -14.97 -27.31 -6.90
C HIS A 78 -13.48 -27.08 -7.20
N PRO A 79 -13.08 -26.88 -8.48
CA PRO A 79 -11.67 -26.74 -8.85
C PRO A 79 -10.97 -25.56 -8.16
N GLN A 80 -11.72 -24.49 -7.85
CA GLN A 80 -11.22 -23.29 -7.19
C GLN A 80 -11.45 -23.25 -5.67
N ALA A 81 -11.82 -24.37 -5.03
CA ALA A 81 -12.05 -24.43 -3.58
C ALA A 81 -10.81 -23.98 -2.78
N LYS A 82 -9.60 -24.36 -3.25
CA LYS A 82 -8.34 -23.95 -2.64
C LYS A 82 -8.13 -22.43 -2.64
N ASP A 83 -8.49 -21.77 -3.74
CA ASP A 83 -8.34 -20.32 -3.88
C ASP A 83 -9.35 -19.58 -2.98
N ALA A 84 -10.59 -20.05 -2.94
CA ALA A 84 -11.62 -19.51 -2.06
C ALA A 84 -11.25 -19.68 -0.58
N PHE A 85 -10.74 -20.85 -0.19
CA PHE A 85 -10.25 -21.11 1.15
C PHE A 85 -9.10 -20.16 1.53
N GLY A 86 -8.14 -19.95 0.62
CA GLY A 86 -7.04 -19.00 0.80
C GLY A 86 -7.53 -17.56 0.96
N ALA A 87 -8.53 -17.15 0.17
CA ALA A 87 -9.14 -15.83 0.29
C ALA A 87 -9.86 -15.63 1.63
N LEU A 88 -10.59 -16.64 2.11
CA LEU A 88 -11.21 -16.63 3.44
C LEU A 88 -10.17 -16.50 4.56
N ALA A 89 -9.09 -17.28 4.49
CA ALA A 89 -8.03 -17.25 5.50
C ALA A 89 -7.37 -15.87 5.57
N LYS A 90 -7.08 -15.27 4.41
CA LYS A 90 -6.55 -13.91 4.33
C LYS A 90 -7.52 -12.88 4.89
N ALA A 91 -8.81 -12.98 4.57
CA ALA A 91 -9.83 -12.08 5.10
C ALA A 91 -9.93 -12.16 6.63
N GLN A 92 -9.90 -13.37 7.19
CA GLN A 92 -9.88 -13.57 8.64
C GLN A 92 -8.65 -12.91 9.27
N GLN A 93 -7.45 -13.14 8.71
CA GLN A 93 -6.21 -12.54 9.23
C GLN A 93 -6.28 -11.01 9.25
N LEU A 94 -6.77 -10.37 8.18
CA LEU A 94 -6.96 -8.92 8.12
C LEU A 94 -7.95 -8.40 9.17
N LEU A 95 -8.99 -9.17 9.49
CA LEU A 95 -10.01 -8.79 10.48
C LEU A 95 -9.60 -9.10 11.94
N LEU A 96 -8.57 -9.93 12.12
CA LEU A 96 -7.93 -10.18 13.41
C LEU A 96 -6.86 -9.13 13.74
N ASP A 97 -6.23 -8.56 12.72
CA ASP A 97 -5.36 -7.40 12.89
C ASP A 97 -6.19 -6.15 13.21
N GLN A 98 -5.95 -5.58 14.39
CA GLN A 98 -6.67 -4.41 14.87
C GLN A 98 -6.47 -3.19 13.95
N GLN A 99 -5.27 -2.99 13.39
CA GLN A 99 -4.98 -1.82 12.56
C GLN A 99 -5.73 -1.87 11.23
N GLU A 100 -5.69 -3.02 10.56
CA GLU A 100 -6.38 -3.23 9.27
C GLU A 100 -7.91 -3.23 9.47
N ARG A 101 -8.39 -3.86 10.55
CA ARG A 101 -9.80 -3.81 10.93
C ARG A 101 -10.28 -2.38 11.17
N ASP A 102 -9.55 -1.60 11.96
CA ASP A 102 -9.91 -0.20 12.25
C ASP A 102 -9.85 0.67 10.99
N TYR A 103 -8.90 0.43 10.10
CA TYR A 103 -8.85 1.09 8.80
C TYR A 103 -10.15 0.84 7.99
N ILE A 104 -10.59 -0.42 7.87
CA ILE A 104 -11.83 -0.74 7.17
C ILE A 104 -13.05 -0.10 7.87
N LEU A 105 -13.12 -0.17 9.20
CA LEU A 105 -14.21 0.42 9.99
C LEU A 105 -14.26 1.96 9.86
N ASN A 106 -13.12 2.63 9.83
CA ASN A 106 -13.04 4.07 9.59
C ASN A 106 -13.60 4.45 8.22
N GLN A 107 -13.30 3.64 7.19
CA GLN A 107 -13.87 3.82 5.85
C GLN A 107 -15.38 3.57 5.82
N VAL A 108 -15.87 2.59 6.59
CA VAL A 108 -17.32 2.33 6.76
C VAL A 108 -18.01 3.51 7.44
N ASN A 109 -17.42 4.05 8.51
CA ASN A 109 -17.97 5.21 9.21
C ASN A 109 -18.01 6.45 8.30
N ALA A 110 -16.94 6.71 7.54
CA ALA A 110 -16.91 7.78 6.55
C ALA A 110 -18.00 7.60 5.47
N ALA A 111 -18.22 6.37 4.99
CA ALA A 111 -19.31 6.07 4.05
C ALA A 111 -20.68 6.34 4.66
N ARG A 112 -20.90 5.93 5.91
CA ARG A 112 -22.15 6.12 6.66
C ARG A 112 -22.45 7.60 6.86
N ASP A 113 -21.45 8.39 7.24
CA ASP A 113 -21.60 9.83 7.46
C ASP A 113 -21.88 10.58 6.15
N GLU A 114 -21.27 10.19 5.03
CA GLU A 114 -21.57 10.76 3.73
C GLU A 114 -23.02 10.47 3.29
N LEU A 115 -23.50 9.24 3.52
CA LEU A 115 -24.89 8.86 3.22
C LEU A 115 -25.88 9.62 4.11
N ARG A 116 -25.61 9.73 5.42
CA ARG A 116 -26.39 10.56 6.35
C ARG A 116 -26.44 12.01 5.91
N ALA A 117 -25.29 12.59 5.53
CA ALA A 117 -25.22 13.96 5.05
C ALA A 117 -26.02 14.17 3.74
N LYS A 118 -25.95 13.22 2.81
CA LYS A 118 -26.77 13.24 1.57
C LYS A 118 -28.26 13.19 1.90
N ARG A 119 -28.69 12.30 2.79
CA ARG A 119 -30.09 12.18 3.22
C ARG A 119 -30.58 13.47 3.89
N LYS A 120 -29.80 14.04 4.81
CA LYS A 120 -30.10 15.32 5.46
C LYS A 120 -30.23 16.48 4.47
N LYS A 121 -29.40 16.51 3.41
CA LYS A 121 -29.52 17.50 2.33
C LYS A 121 -30.81 17.33 1.52
N GLN A 122 -31.22 16.08 1.23
CA GLN A 122 -32.49 15.81 0.54
C GLN A 122 -33.69 16.24 1.39
N LEU A 123 -33.71 15.91 2.67
CA LEU A 123 -34.80 16.34 3.58
C LEU A 123 -34.87 17.87 3.74
N LYS A 124 -33.75 18.59 3.59
CA LYS A 124 -33.75 20.07 3.61
C LYS A 124 -34.39 20.69 2.36
N LYS A 125 -34.42 19.97 1.23
CA LYS A 125 -35.01 20.45 -0.02
C LYS A 125 -36.52 20.24 -0.07
N ASP A 126 -37.02 19.15 0.50
CA ASP A 126 -38.46 18.87 0.60
C ASP A 126 -39.04 19.33 1.94
N THR A 127 -39.73 20.48 1.95
CA THR A 127 -40.40 21.05 3.14
C THR A 127 -41.42 20.08 3.76
N ALA A 128 -42.11 19.28 2.94
CA ALA A 128 -43.08 18.27 3.38
C ALA A 128 -42.44 17.09 4.13
N THR A 129 -41.27 16.63 3.66
CA THR A 129 -40.53 15.53 4.28
C THR A 129 -39.83 15.98 5.56
N LYS A 130 -39.42 17.26 5.62
CA LYS A 130 -38.91 17.88 6.85
C LYS A 130 -39.95 17.87 7.98
N LEU A 131 -41.19 18.27 7.68
CA LEU A 131 -42.31 18.20 8.64
C LEU A 131 -42.56 16.77 9.14
N LYS A 132 -42.55 15.78 8.24
CA LYS A 132 -42.73 14.37 8.61
C LYS A 132 -41.59 13.82 9.48
N SER A 133 -40.35 14.23 9.21
CA SER A 133 -39.17 13.81 10.01
C SER A 133 -39.08 14.48 11.39
N LEU A 134 -39.64 15.68 11.53
CA LEU A 134 -39.63 16.44 12.79
C LEU A 134 -40.61 15.85 13.83
N VAL A 135 -41.66 15.19 13.34
CA VAL A 135 -42.72 14.58 14.17
C VAL A 135 -42.27 13.25 14.81
N ASP A 136 -41.25 12.58 14.25
CA ASP A 136 -40.93 11.19 14.59
C ASP A 136 -39.56 11.00 15.28
N GLU A 137 -39.06 12.07 15.95
CA GLU A 137 -37.92 12.09 16.88
C GLU A 137 -36.82 11.04 16.62
N GLY A 138 -36.20 11.06 15.44
CA GLY A 138 -35.03 10.21 15.12
C GLY A 138 -35.32 8.71 14.93
N LYS A 139 -36.54 8.22 15.19
CA LYS A 139 -36.93 6.82 14.92
C LYS A 139 -36.92 6.51 13.43
N TYR A 140 -37.41 7.44 12.61
CA TYR A 140 -37.43 7.30 11.15
C TYR A 140 -36.01 7.18 10.55
N GLU A 141 -35.03 7.83 11.17
CA GLU A 141 -33.63 7.79 10.72
C GLU A 141 -32.98 6.45 11.11
N GLN A 142 -33.25 5.93 12.30
CA GLN A 142 -32.79 4.61 12.73
C GLN A 142 -33.41 3.46 11.91
N GLU A 143 -34.68 3.59 11.55
CA GLU A 143 -35.38 2.60 10.72
C GLU A 143 -34.87 2.63 9.28
N TYR A 144 -34.60 3.81 8.73
CA TYR A 144 -33.97 3.94 7.43
C TYR A 144 -32.55 3.36 7.41
N GLU A 145 -31.75 3.57 8.46
CA GLU A 145 -30.40 2.99 8.56
C GLU A 145 -30.40 1.47 8.69
N ARG A 146 -31.48 0.90 9.24
CA ARG A 146 -31.68 -0.55 9.30
C ARG A 146 -32.22 -1.12 7.99
N SER A 147 -32.89 -0.29 7.19
CA SER A 147 -33.49 -0.67 5.92
C SER A 147 -32.47 -1.27 4.95
N GLU A 148 -32.87 -2.30 4.20
CA GLU A 148 -31.98 -3.00 3.27
C GLU A 148 -31.40 -2.08 2.20
N GLU A 149 -32.18 -1.09 1.76
CA GLU A 149 -31.73 -0.08 0.80
C GLU A 149 -30.50 0.68 1.32
N PHE A 150 -30.51 1.09 2.59
CA PHE A 150 -29.40 1.82 3.19
C PHE A 150 -28.18 0.90 3.34
N GLN A 151 -28.39 -0.36 3.74
CA GLN A 151 -27.29 -1.33 3.84
C GLN A 151 -26.64 -1.60 2.47
N GLN A 152 -27.44 -1.70 1.41
CA GLN A 152 -26.94 -1.86 0.04
C GLN A 152 -26.18 -0.60 -0.42
N GLN A 153 -26.74 0.59 -0.19
CA GLN A 153 -26.05 1.85 -0.49
C GLN A 153 -24.75 2.00 0.28
N LEU A 154 -24.73 1.59 1.55
CA LEU A 154 -23.54 1.60 2.39
C LEU A 154 -22.48 0.66 1.83
N LYS A 155 -22.83 -0.59 1.49
CA LYS A 155 -21.90 -1.54 0.86
C LYS A 155 -21.28 -0.98 -0.43
N LEU A 156 -22.11 -0.43 -1.32
CA LEU A 156 -21.64 0.20 -2.57
C LEU A 156 -20.71 1.39 -2.29
N LYS A 157 -21.06 2.24 -1.33
CA LYS A 157 -20.26 3.42 -1.01
C LYS A 157 -18.94 3.07 -0.33
N VAL A 158 -18.94 2.05 0.54
CA VAL A 158 -17.72 1.49 1.15
C VAL A 158 -16.79 0.95 0.06
N ARG A 159 -17.32 0.20 -0.91
CA ARG A 159 -16.55 -0.29 -2.06
C ARG A 159 -15.92 0.85 -2.86
N GLU A 160 -16.66 1.91 -3.12
CA GLU A 160 -16.16 3.12 -3.81
C GLU A 160 -15.01 3.76 -3.02
N LEU A 161 -15.21 4.03 -1.73
CA LEU A 161 -14.21 4.67 -0.89
C LEU A 161 -12.95 3.82 -0.71
N LEU A 162 -13.09 2.50 -0.52
CA LEU A 162 -11.95 1.60 -0.43
C LEU A 162 -11.15 1.57 -1.73
N THR A 163 -11.83 1.57 -2.88
CA THR A 163 -11.17 1.63 -4.20
C THR A 163 -10.36 2.91 -4.35
N ASP A 164 -10.96 4.05 -4.01
CA ASP A 164 -10.32 5.36 -4.15
C ASP A 164 -9.14 5.52 -3.19
N GLN A 165 -9.27 5.10 -1.93
CA GLN A 165 -8.15 5.13 -0.97
C GLN A 165 -7.00 4.24 -1.41
N GLU A 166 -7.26 3.02 -1.89
CA GLU A 166 -6.21 2.14 -2.40
C GLU A 166 -5.53 2.72 -3.64
N TRP A 167 -6.28 3.34 -4.53
CA TRP A 167 -5.71 4.05 -5.67
C TRP A 167 -4.80 5.19 -5.21
N ARG A 168 -5.23 6.00 -4.24
CA ARG A 168 -4.42 7.08 -3.66
C ARG A 168 -3.18 6.55 -2.94
N ARG A 169 -3.30 5.48 -2.16
CA ARG A 169 -2.19 4.81 -1.47
C ARG A 169 -1.14 4.34 -2.47
N ARG A 170 -1.53 3.63 -3.52
CA ARG A 170 -0.62 3.17 -4.58
C ARG A 170 0.04 4.32 -5.31
N LYS A 171 -0.72 5.35 -5.65
CA LYS A 171 -0.19 6.56 -6.31
C LYS A 171 0.81 7.32 -5.41
N MET A 172 0.56 7.36 -4.10
CA MET A 172 1.47 7.94 -3.12
C MET A 172 2.75 7.13 -3.01
N GLN A 173 2.64 5.79 -2.90
CA GLN A 173 3.77 4.88 -2.80
C GLN A 173 4.68 4.96 -4.04
N MET A 174 4.09 5.05 -5.24
CA MET A 174 4.86 5.25 -6.48
C MET A 174 5.67 6.55 -6.45
N ARG A 175 5.07 7.65 -5.97
CA ARG A 175 5.77 8.94 -5.86
C ARG A 175 6.91 8.89 -4.85
N ILE A 176 6.69 8.28 -3.69
CA ILE A 176 7.73 8.13 -2.66
C ILE A 176 8.90 7.31 -3.20
N SER A 177 8.62 6.18 -3.86
CA SER A 177 9.69 5.33 -4.43
C SER A 177 10.48 6.02 -5.53
N GLU A 178 9.83 6.88 -6.33
CA GLU A 178 10.51 7.71 -7.32
C GLU A 178 11.43 8.75 -6.66
N GLU A 179 10.95 9.44 -5.62
CA GLU A 179 11.74 10.40 -4.84
C GLU A 179 12.92 9.73 -4.12
N GLU A 180 12.71 8.59 -3.49
CA GLU A 180 13.77 7.78 -2.86
C GLU A 180 14.81 7.32 -3.89
N GLY A 181 14.35 6.91 -5.08
CA GLY A 181 15.24 6.54 -6.19
C GLY A 181 16.11 7.69 -6.67
N ARG A 182 15.54 8.90 -6.77
CA ARG A 182 16.28 10.12 -7.11
C ARG A 182 17.31 10.49 -6.05
N LEU A 183 16.90 10.48 -4.78
CA LEU A 183 17.79 10.79 -3.66
C LEU A 183 18.97 9.82 -3.59
N LYS A 184 18.70 8.52 -3.76
CA LYS A 184 19.74 7.49 -3.79
C LYS A 184 20.74 7.70 -4.93
N LYS A 185 20.26 8.11 -6.11
CA LYS A 185 21.12 8.42 -7.25
C LYS A 185 22.01 9.63 -6.96
N ASP A 186 21.46 10.70 -6.39
CA ASP A 186 22.23 11.89 -6.01
C ASP A 186 23.28 11.56 -4.91
N GLU A 187 22.93 10.69 -3.96
CA GLU A 187 23.88 10.18 -2.97
C GLU A 187 25.01 9.34 -3.60
N GLU A 188 24.70 8.49 -4.58
CA GLU A 188 25.70 7.70 -5.29
C GLU A 188 26.61 8.60 -6.12
N GLU A 189 26.06 9.58 -6.85
CA GLU A 189 26.82 10.54 -7.63
C GLU A 189 27.75 11.39 -6.76
N THR A 190 27.28 11.84 -5.59
CA THR A 190 28.13 12.58 -4.64
C THR A 190 29.22 11.69 -4.06
N LYS A 191 28.92 10.44 -3.66
CA LYS A 191 29.92 9.48 -3.19
C LYS A 191 30.97 9.20 -4.27
N GLU A 192 30.57 9.05 -5.53
CA GLU A 192 31.49 8.91 -6.67
C GLU A 192 32.33 10.16 -6.87
N MET A 193 31.74 11.35 -6.78
CA MET A 193 32.47 12.62 -6.90
C MET A 193 33.54 12.75 -5.81
N TRP A 194 33.20 12.44 -4.56
CA TRP A 194 34.15 12.44 -3.44
C TRP A 194 35.25 11.39 -3.63
N LYS A 195 34.89 10.20 -4.14
CA LYS A 195 35.85 9.14 -4.46
C LYS A 195 36.81 9.57 -5.57
N ARG A 196 36.30 10.10 -6.69
CA ARG A 196 37.13 10.66 -7.79
C ARG A 196 38.02 11.79 -7.31
N LYS A 197 37.52 12.68 -6.45
CA LYS A 197 38.30 13.78 -5.87
C LYS A 197 39.44 13.25 -5.00
N ARG A 198 39.16 12.26 -4.16
CA ARG A 198 40.16 11.60 -3.31
C ARG A 198 41.23 10.89 -4.14
N GLU A 199 40.82 10.10 -5.13
CA GLU A 199 41.73 9.42 -6.05
C GLU A 199 42.61 10.41 -6.83
N HIS A 200 42.05 11.52 -7.30
CA HIS A 200 42.80 12.59 -7.96
C HIS A 200 43.80 13.26 -7.00
N GLU A 201 43.41 13.53 -5.76
CA GLU A 201 44.28 14.11 -4.74
C GLU A 201 45.43 13.16 -4.36
N GLU A 202 45.15 11.87 -4.19
CA GLU A 202 46.17 10.83 -3.98
C GLU A 202 47.16 10.76 -5.15
N GLN A 203 46.67 10.80 -6.41
CA GLN A 203 47.53 10.84 -7.59
C GLN A 203 48.37 12.13 -7.65
N TRP A 204 47.79 13.27 -7.30
CA TRP A 204 48.49 14.55 -7.24
C TRP A 204 49.60 14.54 -6.18
N GLU A 205 49.32 14.06 -4.98
CA GLU A 205 50.33 13.91 -3.92
C GLU A 205 51.37 12.86 -4.28
N GLY A 206 50.99 11.75 -4.92
CA GLY A 206 51.96 10.75 -5.42
C GLY A 206 52.96 11.34 -6.43
N THR A 207 52.53 12.30 -7.26
CA THR A 207 53.45 13.01 -8.17
C THR A 207 54.23 14.15 -7.51
N ARG A 208 53.99 14.45 -6.22
CA ARG A 208 54.61 15.58 -5.50
C ARG A 208 56.13 15.48 -5.48
N GLU A 209 56.71 14.32 -5.17
CA GLU A 209 58.17 14.18 -5.12
C GLU A 209 58.81 14.43 -6.48
N ASN A 210 58.21 13.90 -7.56
CA ASN A 210 58.66 14.15 -8.92
C ASN A 210 58.56 15.64 -9.29
N ARG A 211 57.46 16.30 -8.91
CA ARG A 211 57.26 17.75 -9.16
C ARG A 211 58.23 18.60 -8.33
N VAL A 212 58.45 18.26 -7.07
CA VAL A 212 59.40 18.94 -6.17
C VAL A 212 60.84 18.71 -6.65
N SER A 213 61.19 17.49 -7.11
CA SER A 213 62.50 17.21 -7.70
C SER A 213 62.70 18.04 -8.96
N SER A 214 61.75 18.02 -9.89
CA SER A 214 61.82 18.84 -11.11
C SER A 214 61.94 20.34 -10.81
N TRP A 215 61.25 20.84 -9.78
CA TRP A 215 61.37 22.22 -9.34
C TRP A 215 62.71 22.53 -8.67
N ARG A 216 63.25 21.61 -7.85
CA ARG A 216 64.60 21.71 -7.26
C ARG A 216 65.68 21.70 -8.35
N ASP A 217 65.52 20.88 -9.38
CA ASP A 217 66.44 20.81 -10.51
C ASP A 217 66.38 22.08 -11.35
N PHE A 218 65.19 22.66 -11.56
CA PHE A 218 65.03 23.98 -12.18
C PHE A 218 65.73 25.08 -11.38
N MET A 219 65.59 25.09 -10.05
CA MET A 219 66.27 26.07 -9.17
C MET A 219 67.80 25.86 -9.13
N LYS A 220 68.28 24.60 -9.13
CA LYS A 220 69.72 24.28 -9.24
C LYS A 220 70.29 24.61 -10.61
N GLY A 221 69.47 24.56 -11.66
CA GLY A 221 69.78 25.02 -13.02
C GLY A 221 70.03 26.52 -13.16
N GLY A 222 69.90 27.30 -12.07
CA GLY A 222 70.18 28.74 -12.03
C GLY A 222 71.63 29.15 -12.36
N LYS A 223 72.56 28.21 -12.58
CA LYS A 223 73.89 28.51 -13.13
C LYS A 223 74.31 27.47 -14.18
N LYS A 224 74.19 27.90 -15.45
CA LYS A 224 74.70 27.34 -16.73
C LYS A 224 73.79 26.38 -17.49
N ALA A 225 73.06 26.93 -18.47
CA ALA A 225 73.02 26.39 -19.83
C ALA A 225 72.88 27.53 -20.85
N LYS A 226 73.67 27.45 -21.92
CA LYS A 226 73.75 28.36 -23.07
C LYS A 226 72.43 28.41 -23.86
N LYS A 227 72.12 29.61 -24.37
CA LYS A 227 71.48 29.95 -25.67
C LYS A 227 70.43 28.95 -26.21
N GLY A 228 69.16 29.21 -25.90
CA GLY A 228 68.00 28.73 -26.64
C GLY A 228 66.79 29.60 -26.27
N GLU A 229 66.21 30.28 -27.25
CA GLU A 229 65.08 31.21 -27.07
C GLU A 229 63.92 30.58 -26.27
N LEU A 230 63.52 31.22 -25.17
CA LEU A 230 62.27 30.93 -24.49
C LEU A 230 61.11 31.35 -25.40
N ARG A 231 60.57 30.43 -26.20
CA ARG A 231 59.29 30.63 -26.87
C ARG A 231 58.17 30.37 -25.87
N PRO A 232 57.21 31.30 -25.67
CA PRO A 232 56.05 31.04 -24.83
C PRO A 232 55.27 29.83 -25.38
N PRO A 233 54.75 28.94 -24.52
CA PRO A 233 53.87 27.87 -24.95
C PRO A 233 52.71 28.42 -25.78
N LYS A 234 52.46 27.84 -26.96
CA LYS A 234 51.36 28.27 -27.84
C LYS A 234 50.05 28.22 -27.05
N LEU A 235 49.38 29.36 -26.91
CA LEU A 235 48.06 29.46 -26.32
C LEU A 235 47.12 28.54 -27.11
N LYS A 236 46.63 27.48 -26.48
CA LYS A 236 45.63 26.58 -27.07
C LYS A 236 44.27 27.18 -26.77
N THR A 237 43.68 27.87 -27.74
CA THR A 237 42.26 28.24 -27.70
C THR A 237 41.44 26.99 -27.98
N GLU A 238 40.49 26.68 -27.09
CA GLU A 238 39.56 25.57 -27.29
C GLU A 238 38.54 25.91 -28.38
N ASP A 239 38.33 24.97 -29.30
CA ASP A 239 37.35 25.10 -30.37
C ASP A 239 35.94 24.83 -29.80
N PRO A 240 34.98 25.77 -29.87
CA PRO A 240 33.70 25.69 -29.16
C PRO A 240 32.82 24.47 -29.45
N ASN A 241 33.13 23.67 -30.47
CA ASN A 241 32.31 22.52 -30.86
C ASN A 241 32.95 21.13 -30.65
N LYS A 242 34.24 21.01 -30.27
CA LYS A 242 34.92 19.72 -30.01
C LYS A 242 36.07 19.87 -29.01
N SER A 243 35.79 19.70 -27.72
CA SER A 243 36.73 19.96 -26.62
C SER A 243 37.96 19.04 -26.52
N TYR A 244 38.03 17.91 -27.24
CA TYR A 244 39.09 16.90 -27.05
C TYR A 244 40.12 16.80 -28.19
N VAL A 245 40.04 17.60 -29.26
CA VAL A 245 40.99 17.50 -30.39
C VAL A 245 41.88 18.73 -30.48
N GLN A 246 43.08 18.65 -29.90
CA GLN A 246 44.10 19.69 -30.03
C GLN A 246 44.93 19.48 -31.30
N ARG A 247 44.78 20.35 -32.30
CA ARG A 247 45.66 20.36 -33.49
C ARG A 247 46.64 21.54 -33.42
N PRO A 248 47.93 21.35 -33.76
CA PRO A 248 48.87 22.45 -33.83
C PRO A 248 48.60 23.32 -35.07
N LEU A 249 48.50 24.65 -34.87
CA LEU A 249 48.42 25.64 -35.95
C LEU A 249 49.63 25.53 -36.88
N LYS A 250 49.36 25.25 -38.17
CA LYS A 250 50.32 25.44 -39.26
C LYS A 250 50.32 26.92 -39.66
N ARG A 251 51.52 27.46 -39.90
CA ARG A 251 51.73 28.78 -40.49
C ARG A 251 51.29 28.79 -41.95
#